data_AF-A0A091K838-F1
#
_entry.id   AF-A0A091K838-F1
#
_cell.length_a   1.000
_cell.length_b   1.000
_cell.length_c   1.000
_cell.angle_alpha   90.00
_cell.angle_beta   90.00
_cell.angle_gamma   90.00
#
_symmetry.space_group_name_H-M   'P 1'
#
loop_
_entity.id
_entity.type
_entity.pdbx_description
1 polymer ?
#
loop_
_entity_poly.entity_id
_entity_poly.type
_entity_poly.pdbx_seq_one_letter_code
_entity_poly.pdbx_strand_id
1 'polypeptide(L)'
;RYTCPFVEKFSIEIETYYRPDAGQQTNIFNLSAAEKRQRILDTIDIVRDPISPGEYKPEEDPKLYHSAKTGRGPLGDDWLEAAAGGPLMCAYKLCKVEFRYWGMQSKIEQFIHDVG
;
A
#
# COMPACT_ATOMS: atom_id res chain seq x y z
N ARG A 1 -10.76 -11.22 -4.70
CA ARG A 1 -11.30 -11.74 -3.42
C ARG A 1 -10.59 -13.05 -3.12
N TYR A 2 -9.88 -13.13 -2.00
CA TYR A 2 -9.20 -14.31 -1.49
C TYR A 2 -10.00 -14.86 -0.29
N THR A 3 -10.18 -16.18 -0.25
CA THR A 3 -10.94 -16.89 0.78
C THR A 3 -10.14 -18.08 1.27
N CYS A 4 -10.18 -18.38 2.57
CA CYS A 4 -9.53 -19.56 3.14
C CYS A 4 -10.58 -20.66 3.38
N PRO A 5 -10.48 -21.84 2.73
CA PRO A 5 -11.48 -22.89 2.88
C PRO A 5 -11.58 -23.47 4.30
N PHE A 6 -10.55 -23.30 5.13
CA PHE A 6 -10.52 -23.74 6.53
C PHE A 6 -11.04 -22.65 7.51
N VAL A 7 -11.26 -21.44 7.01
CA VAL A 7 -11.76 -20.29 7.78
C VAL A 7 -12.92 -19.69 6.99
N GLU A 8 -14.05 -20.40 6.99
CA GLU A 8 -15.23 -20.11 6.16
C GLU A 8 -15.74 -18.67 6.24
N LYS A 9 -15.45 -17.95 7.35
CA LYS A 9 -15.88 -16.57 7.59
C LYS A 9 -14.75 -15.53 7.47
N PHE A 10 -13.73 -15.83 6.66
CA PHE A 10 -12.63 -14.93 6.36
C PHE A 10 -12.56 -14.58 4.87
N SER A 11 -12.40 -13.29 4.58
CA SER A 11 -12.05 -12.85 3.22
C SER A 11 -11.16 -11.61 3.19
N ILE A 12 -10.27 -11.57 2.22
CA ILE A 12 -9.53 -10.37 1.82
C ILE A 12 -9.98 -9.97 0.41
N GLU A 13 -10.32 -8.71 0.23
CA GLU A 13 -10.60 -8.12 -1.07
C GLU A 13 -9.71 -6.91 -1.29
N ILE A 14 -9.04 -6.86 -2.44
CA ILE A 14 -8.18 -5.73 -2.82
C ILE A 14 -8.73 -5.17 -4.13
N GLU A 15 -9.26 -3.96 -4.08
CA GLU A 15 -9.59 -3.17 -5.27
C GLU A 15 -8.43 -2.20 -5.54
N THR A 16 -8.01 -2.05 -6.80
CA THR A 16 -6.88 -1.18 -7.15
C THR A 16 -7.23 -0.24 -8.29
N TYR A 17 -6.91 1.04 -8.13
CA TYR A 17 -6.89 2.02 -9.21
C TYR A 17 -5.49 2.54 -9.44
N TYR A 18 -5.12 2.70 -10.71
CA TYR A 18 -3.89 3.35 -11.13
C TYR A 18 -4.23 4.72 -11.71
N ARG A 19 -3.55 5.77 -11.22
CA ARG A 19 -3.76 7.14 -11.69
C ARG A 19 -2.44 7.84 -11.95
N PRO A 20 -2.35 8.67 -13.01
CA PRO A 20 -1.17 9.46 -13.31
C PRO A 20 -1.12 10.70 -12.41
N ASP A 21 -1.07 10.47 -11.10
CA ASP A 21 -1.01 11.49 -10.06
C ASP A 21 -0.07 11.04 -8.93
N ALA A 22 0.08 11.88 -7.88
CA ALA A 22 0.96 11.62 -6.74
C ALA A 22 0.19 11.32 -5.45
N GLY A 23 -0.98 10.67 -5.55
CA GLY A 23 -1.74 10.28 -4.34
C GLY A 23 -2.77 11.32 -3.86
N GLN A 24 -3.11 12.32 -4.67
CA GLN A 24 -4.00 13.41 -4.23
C GLN A 24 -5.50 13.04 -4.16
N GLN A 25 -5.91 11.86 -4.66
CA GLN A 25 -7.33 11.48 -4.67
C GLN A 25 -7.80 10.90 -3.34
N THR A 26 -8.68 11.63 -2.64
CA THR A 26 -9.13 11.28 -1.29
C THR A 26 -10.24 10.22 -1.23
N ASN A 27 -10.96 9.99 -2.34
CA ASN A 27 -12.09 9.06 -2.41
C ASN A 27 -12.30 8.39 -3.78
N ILE A 28 -11.22 7.88 -4.37
CA ILE A 28 -11.27 7.23 -5.69
C ILE A 28 -12.22 6.00 -5.77
N PHE A 29 -12.44 5.32 -4.65
CA PHE A 29 -13.32 4.16 -4.52
C PHE A 29 -14.79 4.50 -4.26
N ASN A 30 -15.17 5.79 -4.29
CA ASN A 30 -16.53 6.24 -4.01
C ASN A 30 -17.11 5.71 -2.69
N LEU A 31 -16.28 5.62 -1.64
CA LEU A 31 -16.71 5.14 -0.33
C LEU A 31 -17.76 6.06 0.28
N SER A 32 -18.72 5.45 0.95
CA SER A 32 -19.69 6.16 1.79
C SER A 32 -19.01 6.87 2.96
N ALA A 33 -19.72 7.82 3.59
CA ALA A 33 -19.20 8.51 4.76
C ALA A 33 -18.90 7.56 5.94
N ALA A 34 -19.64 6.45 6.05
CA ALA A 34 -19.40 5.44 7.09
C ALA A 34 -18.12 4.65 6.84
N GLU A 35 -17.92 4.15 5.62
CA GLU A 35 -16.71 3.43 5.22
C GLU A 35 -15.46 4.31 5.34
N LYS A 36 -15.54 5.58 4.95
CA LYS A 36 -14.43 6.54 5.11
C LYS A 36 -13.98 6.72 6.55
N ARG A 37 -14.92 6.73 7.50
CA ARG A 37 -14.61 6.88 8.93
C ARG A 37 -13.95 5.63 9.52
N GLN A 38 -14.22 4.46 8.95
CA GLN A 38 -13.65 3.19 9.39
C GLN A 38 -12.30 2.89 8.72
N ARG A 39 -12.06 3.46 7.53
CA ARG A 39 -10.83 3.27 6.79
C ARG A 39 -9.63 3.91 7.50
N ILE A 40 -8.53 3.18 7.52
CA ILE A 40 -7.19 3.71 7.82
C ILE A 40 -6.51 4.05 6.49
N LEU A 41 -5.95 5.26 6.39
CA LEU A 41 -5.16 5.65 5.23
C LEU A 41 -3.69 5.37 5.56
N ASP A 42 -3.09 4.50 4.77
CA ASP A 42 -1.67 4.17 4.84
C ASP A 42 -0.99 4.58 3.54
N THR A 43 0.06 5.40 3.64
CA THR A 43 0.80 5.93 2.50
C THR A 43 2.18 5.31 2.50
N ILE A 44 2.46 4.49 1.49
CA ILE A 44 3.74 3.82 1.35
C ILE A 44 4.72 4.74 0.59
N ASP A 45 5.83 5.10 1.22
CA ASP A 45 6.95 5.81 0.63
C ASP A 45 8.13 4.84 0.44
N ILE A 46 8.34 4.39 -0.80
CA ILE A 46 9.37 3.41 -1.17
C ILE A 46 10.81 3.87 -0.85
N VAL A 47 11.02 5.15 -0.52
CA VAL A 47 12.33 5.71 -0.17
C VAL A 47 12.46 5.88 1.34
N ARG A 48 11.38 6.28 2.04
CA ARG A 48 11.47 6.71 3.44
C ARG A 48 10.94 5.68 4.43
N ASP A 49 10.09 4.75 3.99
CA ASP A 49 9.53 3.75 4.87
C ASP A 49 10.62 2.84 5.44
N PRO A 50 10.60 2.56 6.75
CA PRO A 50 11.60 1.74 7.38
C PRO A 50 11.50 0.30 6.90
N ILE A 51 12.64 -0.30 6.54
CA ILE A 51 12.75 -1.71 6.19
C ILE A 51 13.43 -2.44 7.35
N SER A 52 12.88 -3.58 7.75
CA SER A 52 13.49 -4.42 8.79
C SER A 52 14.92 -4.83 8.39
N PRO A 53 15.92 -4.76 9.28
CA PRO A 53 17.32 -5.05 8.91
C PRO A 53 17.55 -6.44 8.30
N GLY A 54 16.72 -7.43 8.66
CA GLY A 54 16.80 -8.78 8.08
C GLY A 54 16.16 -8.94 6.70
N GLU A 55 15.36 -7.96 6.27
CA GLU A 55 14.68 -7.94 4.96
C GLU A 55 15.36 -6.99 3.98
N TYR A 56 16.15 -6.04 4.49
CA TYR A 56 16.86 -5.07 3.67
C TYR A 56 17.88 -5.74 2.76
N LYS A 57 17.76 -5.47 1.46
CA LYS A 57 18.71 -5.87 0.42
C LYS A 57 19.19 -4.64 -0.34
N PRO A 58 20.49 -4.32 -0.34
CA PRO A 58 21.02 -3.15 -1.05
C PRO A 58 20.65 -3.10 -2.54
N GLU A 59 20.53 -4.26 -3.19
CA GLU A 59 20.13 -4.38 -4.59
C GLU A 59 18.66 -4.05 -4.87
N GLU A 60 17.81 -4.00 -3.83
CA GLU A 60 16.39 -3.64 -3.89
C GLU A 60 16.14 -2.19 -3.40
N ASP A 61 17.18 -1.48 -2.91
CA ASP A 61 17.05 -0.12 -2.36
C ASP A 61 16.94 0.95 -3.47
N PRO A 62 15.80 1.68 -3.57
CA PRO A 62 15.63 2.76 -4.55
C PRO A 62 16.58 3.94 -4.35
N LYS A 63 17.15 4.14 -3.15
CA LYS A 63 18.18 5.15 -2.87
C LYS A 63 19.53 4.80 -3.49
N LEU A 64 19.76 3.53 -3.82
CA LEU A 64 21.01 3.04 -4.40
C LEU A 64 20.84 2.68 -5.89
N TYR A 65 19.65 2.26 -6.29
CA TYR A 65 19.37 1.78 -7.63
C TYR A 65 19.41 2.88 -8.69
N HIS A 66 20.14 2.65 -9.78
CA HIS A 66 20.14 3.50 -10.98
C HIS A 66 19.90 2.65 -12.24
N SER A 67 18.89 3.00 -13.03
CA SER A 67 18.55 2.29 -14.26
C SER A 67 19.48 2.65 -15.42
N ALA A 68 20.33 1.73 -15.87
CA ALA A 68 21.21 1.96 -17.02
C ALA A 68 20.48 2.22 -18.35
N LYS A 69 19.22 1.76 -18.48
CA LYS A 69 18.43 1.93 -19.72
C LYS A 69 17.63 3.23 -19.77
N THR A 70 17.17 3.71 -18.62
CA THR A 70 16.23 4.83 -18.54
C THR A 70 16.81 6.07 -17.85
N GLY A 71 17.93 5.91 -17.13
CA GLY A 71 18.53 6.97 -16.31
C GLY A 71 17.72 7.32 -15.06
N ARG A 72 16.69 6.55 -14.70
CA ARG A 72 15.90 6.76 -13.49
C ARG A 72 16.64 6.29 -12.24
N GLY A 73 16.41 6.98 -11.14
CA GLY A 73 17.09 6.75 -9.87
C GLY A 73 18.53 7.29 -9.88
N PRO A 74 19.25 7.24 -8.75
CA PRO A 74 18.72 6.89 -7.43
C PRO A 74 17.67 7.89 -6.94
N LEU A 75 16.73 7.42 -6.13
CA LEU A 75 15.68 8.26 -5.57
C LEU A 75 16.17 8.87 -4.25
N GLY A 76 16.32 10.20 -4.23
CA GLY A 76 16.65 10.96 -3.02
C GLY A 76 15.44 11.17 -2.11
N ASP A 77 15.66 11.79 -0.96
CA ASP A 77 14.55 12.11 -0.05
C ASP A 77 13.55 13.09 -0.66
N ASP A 78 13.86 13.81 -1.73
CA ASP A 78 12.99 14.73 -2.48
C ASP A 78 12.44 14.11 -3.79
N TRP A 79 12.41 12.77 -3.88
CA TRP A 79 12.08 12.08 -5.12
C TRP A 79 10.70 12.43 -5.70
N LEU A 80 9.73 12.72 -4.85
CA LEU A 80 8.37 13.03 -5.27
C LEU A 80 8.30 14.41 -5.93
N GLU A 81 8.98 15.40 -5.35
CA GLU A 81 9.14 16.75 -5.89
C GLU A 81 9.95 16.74 -7.19
N ALA A 82 11.07 16.00 -7.21
CA ALA A 82 11.89 15.82 -8.40
C ALA A 82 11.11 15.17 -9.57
N ALA A 83 10.13 14.32 -9.26
CA ALA A 83 9.28 13.66 -10.24
C ALA A 83 8.07 14.49 -10.70
N ALA A 84 7.79 15.67 -10.12
CA ALA A 84 6.56 16.43 -10.35
C ALA A 84 6.32 16.89 -11.81
N GLY A 85 7.36 16.92 -12.65
CA GLY A 85 7.27 17.19 -14.10
C GLY A 85 7.49 15.96 -15.00
N GLY A 86 7.71 14.79 -14.41
CA GLY A 86 8.05 13.55 -15.09
C GLY A 86 6.92 12.51 -15.04
N PRO A 87 7.17 11.29 -15.56
CA PRO A 87 6.22 10.19 -15.49
C PRO A 87 6.08 9.71 -14.04
N LEU A 88 4.96 10.06 -13.39
CA LEU A 88 4.59 9.66 -12.04
C LEU A 88 3.18 9.06 -12.04
N MET A 89 2.95 8.11 -11.14
CA MET A 89 1.64 7.50 -10.94
C MET A 89 1.45 7.06 -9.48
N CYS A 90 0.21 6.96 -9.02
CA CYS A 90 -0.14 6.42 -7.72
C CYS A 90 -1.08 5.21 -7.88
N ALA A 91 -0.76 4.14 -7.15
CA ALA A 91 -1.61 2.95 -7.05
C ALA A 91 -2.42 3.05 -5.76
N TYR A 92 -3.70 3.34 -5.89
CA TYR A 92 -4.64 3.36 -4.77
C TYR A 92 -5.12 1.93 -4.56
N LYS A 93 -4.87 1.35 -3.39
CA LYS A 93 -5.28 -0.01 -3.03
C LYS A 93 -6.25 0.05 -1.85
N LEU A 94 -7.47 -0.42 -2.06
CA LEU A 94 -8.44 -0.57 -0.99
C LEU A 94 -8.47 -2.03 -0.56
N CYS A 95 -7.84 -2.30 0.58
CA CYS A 95 -7.83 -3.62 1.21
C CYS A 95 -9.01 -3.71 2.20
N LYS A 96 -9.96 -4.60 1.92
CA LYS A 96 -11.06 -4.94 2.81
C LYS A 96 -10.79 -6.32 3.41
N VAL A 97 -10.73 -6.38 4.73
CA VAL A 97 -10.59 -7.62 5.49
C VAL A 97 -11.89 -7.85 6.24
N GLU A 98 -12.48 -9.04 6.09
CA GLU A 98 -13.62 -9.46 6.91
C GLU A 98 -13.25 -10.73 7.67
N PHE A 99 -13.46 -10.73 9.00
CA PHE A 99 -13.28 -11.94 9.82
C PHE A 99 -14.42 -12.10 10.82
N ARG A 100 -15.40 -12.97 10.55
CA ARG A 100 -16.63 -13.09 11.39
C ARG A 100 -16.58 -14.26 12.37
N TYR A 101 -15.63 -14.27 13.31
CA TYR A 101 -15.59 -15.23 14.43
C TYR A 101 -15.75 -14.54 15.78
N TRP A 102 -16.69 -15.05 16.58
CA TRP A 102 -17.00 -14.51 17.91
C TRP A 102 -15.78 -14.63 18.83
N GLY A 103 -15.35 -13.51 19.40
CA GLY A 103 -14.24 -13.44 20.38
C GLY A 103 -12.83 -13.25 19.81
N MET A 104 -12.62 -13.31 18.48
CA MET A 104 -11.28 -13.15 17.86
C MET A 104 -11.20 -12.13 16.71
N GLN A 105 -12.32 -11.49 16.35
CA GLN A 105 -12.41 -10.59 15.19
C GLN A 105 -11.35 -9.49 15.16
N SER A 106 -11.36 -8.58 16.14
CA SER A 106 -10.49 -7.39 16.10
C SER A 106 -8.99 -7.72 16.16
N LYS A 107 -8.60 -8.80 16.85
CA LYS A 107 -7.17 -9.19 16.96
C LYS A 107 -6.61 -9.74 15.65
N ILE A 108 -7.42 -10.49 14.90
CA ILE A 108 -6.98 -11.11 13.65
C ILE A 108 -7.06 -10.11 12.50
N GLU A 109 -8.08 -9.25 12.48
CA GLU A 109 -8.16 -8.15 11.50
C GLU A 109 -6.95 -7.21 11.63
N GLN A 110 -6.57 -6.83 12.85
CA GLN A 110 -5.37 -6.01 13.07
C GLN A 110 -4.08 -6.72 12.61
N PHE A 111 -3.88 -8.00 12.97
CA PHE A 111 -2.70 -8.76 12.54
C PHE A 111 -2.53 -8.82 11.02
N ILE A 112 -3.63 -8.95 10.27
CA ILE A 112 -3.58 -9.01 8.81
C ILE A 112 -3.23 -7.66 8.19
N HIS A 113 -3.64 -6.56 8.82
CA HIS A 113 -3.21 -5.22 8.43
C HIS A 113 -1.73 -4.96 8.79
N ASP A 114 -1.25 -5.51 9.91
CA ASP A 114 0.12 -5.27 10.39
C ASP A 114 1.18 -6.15 9.69
N VAL A 115 0.80 -7.32 9.16
CA VAL A 115 1.69 -8.28 8.47
C VAL A 115 1.57 -8.21 6.95
N GLY A 116 0.58 -7.45 6.45
CA GLY A 116 0.31 -7.27 5.02
C GLY A 116 1.19 -6.22 4.35
#